data_AF-A0A2N1U9C2-F1
#
_entry.id   AF-A0A2N1U9C2-F1
#
_cell.length_a   1.000
_cell.length_b   1.000
_cell.length_c   1.000
_cell.angle_alpha   90.00
_cell.angle_beta   90.00
_cell.angle_gamma   90.00
#
_symmetry.space_group_name_H-M   'P 1'
#
loop_
_entity.id
_entity.type
_entity.pdbx_description
1 polymer ?
#
loop_
_entity_poly.entity_id
_entity_poly.type
_entity_poly.pdbx_seq_one_letter_code
_entity_poly.pdbx_strand_id
1 'polypeptide(L)'
;MIYILILVLVSGLIAYIGDVLGTYVGKRRLTVLGLRPRITALVVAISTGILITLLTLGAMTIISEDVRTALFHIDSLRRDIENLHNETRGLEQVKQQLENEKVELTKDVERLTSTVRIKETGNVVFRKDEPLSVVVVESNKSSSEVMKELTTLIINLTAKVRRRGVNVQDEIDFFTANREQLNGMAAHIASSSQDMVVGAIAAENINAGEQLGNVRFILLPNNLIFRKDQEIASIQIDGRLSRGEIARNLKQFMDEMNQEVVKLGMIANPLTGRFGDLSSDSMLSFYDMVNRIKELNRQFILIAAVPEDTYAIGPLNVTFRFEETGERIFSTQPGQIDDNSDEE
;
A
#
# COMPACT_ATOMS: atom_id res chain seq x y z
N MET A 1 -36.25 -53.15 34.19
CA MET A 1 -36.50 -54.32 35.08
C MET A 1 -37.98 -54.49 35.43
N ILE A 2 -38.64 -53.53 36.09
CA ILE A 2 -40.06 -53.64 36.50
C ILE A 2 -41.01 -53.98 35.32
N TYR A 3 -40.80 -53.34 34.16
CA TYR A 3 -41.63 -53.56 32.96
C TYR A 3 -41.45 -54.94 32.33
N ILE A 4 -40.24 -55.51 32.42
CA ILE A 4 -39.96 -56.87 31.91
C ILE A 4 -40.69 -57.90 32.78
N LEU A 5 -40.71 -57.68 34.10
CA LEU A 5 -41.41 -58.54 35.06
C LEU A 5 -42.94 -58.51 34.85
N ILE A 6 -43.50 -57.33 34.58
CA ILE A 6 -44.92 -57.16 34.23
C ILE A 6 -45.25 -57.88 32.91
N LEU A 7 -44.42 -57.74 31.87
CA LEU A 7 -44.62 -58.41 30.58
C LEU A 7 -44.60 -59.94 30.71
N VAL A 8 -43.67 -60.49 31.50
CA VAL A 8 -43.61 -61.94 31.74
C VAL A 8 -44.86 -62.43 32.47
N LEU A 9 -45.33 -61.72 33.52
CA LEU A 9 -46.56 -62.08 34.24
C LEU A 9 -47.80 -62.01 33.35
N VAL A 10 -47.92 -60.95 32.54
CA VAL A 10 -49.03 -60.78 31.59
C VAL A 10 -49.00 -61.87 30.52
N SER A 11 -47.83 -62.25 30.00
CA SER A 11 -47.70 -63.33 29.03
C SER A 11 -48.11 -64.70 29.59
N GLY A 12 -47.76 -64.98 30.86
CA GLY A 12 -48.20 -66.20 31.55
C GLY A 12 -49.71 -66.24 31.78
N LEU A 13 -50.30 -65.10 32.16
CA LEU A 13 -51.76 -64.97 32.35
C LEU A 13 -52.53 -65.17 31.04
N ILE A 14 -52.02 -64.60 29.95
CA ILE A 14 -52.57 -64.74 28.60
C ILE A 14 -52.50 -66.18 28.11
N ALA A 15 -51.36 -66.86 28.30
CA ALA A 15 -51.18 -68.26 27.92
C ALA A 15 -52.18 -69.18 28.65
N TYR A 16 -52.40 -68.93 29.94
CA TYR A 16 -53.37 -69.67 30.74
C TYR A 16 -54.81 -69.48 30.23
N ILE A 17 -55.22 -68.25 29.92
CA ILE A 17 -56.57 -67.96 29.39
C ILE A 17 -56.78 -68.66 28.03
N GLY A 18 -55.78 -68.67 27.16
CA GLY A 18 -55.84 -69.36 25.86
C GLY A 18 -56.08 -70.87 25.98
N ASP A 19 -55.40 -71.53 26.92
CA ASP A 19 -55.54 -72.98 27.16
C ASP A 19 -56.90 -73.35 27.76
N VAL A 20 -57.43 -72.50 28.65
CA VAL A 20 -58.76 -72.67 29.25
C VAL A 20 -59.86 -72.52 28.20
N LEU A 21 -59.77 -71.51 27.31
CA LEU A 21 -60.72 -71.34 26.21
C LEU A 21 -60.68 -72.52 25.23
N GLY A 22 -59.50 -72.99 24.85
CA GLY A 22 -59.34 -74.15 23.98
C GLY A 22 -59.99 -75.42 24.58
N THR A 23 -59.73 -75.68 25.86
CA THR A 23 -60.28 -76.82 26.59
C THR A 23 -61.81 -76.74 26.73
N TYR A 24 -62.35 -75.53 26.96
CA TYR A 24 -63.79 -75.30 27.10
C TYR A 24 -64.55 -75.58 25.80
N VAL A 25 -64.00 -75.13 24.66
CA VAL A 25 -64.55 -75.40 23.32
C VAL A 25 -64.50 -76.90 23.00
N GLY A 26 -63.42 -77.58 23.38
CA GLY A 26 -63.28 -79.03 23.22
C GLY A 26 -64.31 -79.84 24.01
N LYS A 27 -64.62 -79.44 25.26
CA LYS A 27 -65.60 -80.13 26.11
C LYS A 27 -67.04 -79.95 25.65
N ARG A 28 -67.40 -78.79 25.09
CA ARG A 28 -68.76 -78.51 24.59
C ARG A 28 -69.06 -79.08 23.20
N ARG A 29 -68.11 -79.82 22.59
CA ARG A 29 -68.21 -80.38 21.21
C ARG A 29 -68.62 -79.33 20.17
N LEU A 30 -68.21 -78.09 20.36
CA LEU A 30 -68.49 -77.02 19.41
C LEU A 30 -67.72 -77.29 18.12
N THR A 31 -68.40 -77.19 16.99
CA THR A 31 -67.81 -77.33 15.66
C THR A 31 -67.71 -75.95 15.02
N VAL A 32 -66.50 -75.42 14.89
CA VAL A 32 -66.24 -74.24 14.07
C VAL A 32 -65.95 -74.73 12.66
N LEU A 33 -66.66 -74.20 11.67
CA LEU A 33 -66.47 -74.48 10.23
C LEU A 33 -66.56 -75.98 9.85
N GLY A 34 -67.28 -76.81 10.62
CA GLY A 34 -67.50 -78.23 10.31
C GLY A 34 -66.36 -79.19 10.70
N LEU A 35 -65.35 -78.75 11.45
CA LEU A 35 -64.22 -79.60 11.88
C LEU A 35 -64.58 -80.52 13.07
N ARG A 36 -63.85 -81.65 13.21
CA ARG A 36 -63.97 -82.57 14.37
C ARG A 36 -63.63 -81.84 15.68
N PRO A 37 -64.39 -82.05 16.78
CA PRO A 37 -64.26 -81.28 18.03
C PRO A 37 -62.85 -81.15 18.62
N ARG A 38 -61.99 -82.17 18.48
CA ARG A 38 -60.60 -82.12 18.97
C ARG A 38 -59.72 -81.17 18.18
N ILE A 39 -59.93 -81.07 16.87
CA ILE A 39 -59.18 -80.16 15.98
C ILE A 39 -59.72 -78.73 16.15
N THR A 40 -61.03 -78.57 16.34
CA THR A 40 -61.65 -77.27 16.62
C THR A 40 -61.06 -76.61 17.87
N ALA A 41 -60.86 -77.36 18.95
CA ALA A 41 -60.24 -76.84 20.17
C ALA A 41 -58.81 -76.31 19.93
N LEU A 42 -57.99 -77.05 19.15
CA LEU A 42 -56.63 -76.65 18.81
C LEU A 42 -56.60 -75.39 17.93
N VAL A 43 -57.45 -75.34 16.90
CA VAL A 43 -57.56 -74.17 16.02
C VAL A 43 -57.98 -72.94 16.82
N VAL A 44 -58.99 -73.07 17.70
CA VAL A 44 -59.42 -71.95 18.55
C VAL A 44 -58.32 -71.48 19.49
N ALA A 45 -57.56 -72.39 20.10
CA ALA A 45 -56.44 -72.03 20.97
C ALA A 45 -55.34 -71.26 20.22
N ILE A 46 -54.92 -71.75 19.04
CA ILE A 46 -53.90 -71.09 18.20
C ILE A 46 -54.40 -69.73 17.70
N SER A 47 -55.63 -69.66 17.20
CA SER A 47 -56.23 -68.40 16.74
C SER A 47 -56.37 -67.39 17.87
N THR A 48 -56.72 -67.83 19.08
CA THR A 48 -56.79 -66.96 20.26
C THR A 48 -55.41 -66.43 20.64
N GLY A 49 -54.37 -67.28 20.59
CA GLY A 49 -52.99 -66.86 20.80
C GLY A 49 -52.53 -65.81 19.79
N ILE A 50 -52.77 -66.03 18.49
CA ILE A 50 -52.45 -65.07 17.42
C ILE A 50 -53.24 -63.76 17.60
N LEU A 51 -54.52 -63.84 17.96
CA LEU A 51 -55.35 -62.65 18.17
C LEU A 51 -54.82 -61.80 19.33
N ILE A 52 -54.41 -62.44 20.43
CA ILE A 52 -53.87 -61.72 21.59
C ILE A 52 -52.52 -61.07 21.26
N THR A 53 -51.62 -61.76 20.55
CA THR A 53 -50.33 -61.17 20.15
C THR A 53 -50.52 -59.99 19.20
N LEU A 54 -51.45 -60.09 18.24
CA LEU A 54 -51.80 -58.98 17.35
C LEU A 54 -52.40 -57.78 18.11
N LEU A 55 -53.30 -58.03 19.06
CA LEU A 55 -53.88 -56.97 19.89
C LEU A 55 -52.82 -56.30 20.77
N THR A 56 -51.92 -57.09 21.37
CA THR A 56 -50.85 -56.57 22.23
C THR A 56 -49.87 -55.71 21.42
N LEU A 57 -49.44 -56.20 20.25
CA LEU A 57 -48.55 -55.47 19.36
C LEU A 57 -49.21 -54.21 18.81
N GLY A 58 -50.49 -54.28 18.43
CA GLY A 58 -51.28 -53.14 17.96
C GLY A 58 -51.43 -52.06 19.03
N ALA A 59 -51.80 -52.45 20.25
CA ALA A 59 -51.90 -51.52 21.38
C ALA A 59 -50.55 -50.84 21.68
N MET A 60 -49.46 -51.60 21.70
CA MET A 60 -48.11 -51.06 21.89
C MET A 60 -47.71 -50.06 20.79
N THR A 61 -48.06 -50.33 19.53
CA THR A 61 -47.77 -49.42 18.40
C THR A 61 -48.52 -48.08 18.51
N ILE A 62 -49.73 -48.10 19.08
CA ILE A 62 -50.52 -46.87 19.31
C ILE A 62 -49.93 -46.06 20.46
N ILE A 63 -49.57 -46.74 21.56
CA ILE A 63 -49.17 -46.11 22.81
C ILE A 63 -47.70 -45.66 22.80
N SER A 64 -46.81 -46.41 22.15
CA SER A 64 -45.37 -46.15 22.16
C SER A 64 -44.87 -45.72 20.78
N GLU A 65 -44.31 -44.51 20.73
CA GLU A 65 -43.63 -43.99 19.54
C GLU A 65 -42.38 -44.82 19.20
N ASP A 66 -41.67 -45.34 20.21
CA ASP A 66 -40.49 -46.19 20.02
C ASP A 66 -40.83 -47.49 19.28
N VAL A 67 -41.92 -48.16 19.69
CA VAL A 67 -42.38 -49.41 19.04
C VAL A 67 -42.86 -49.13 17.62
N ARG A 68 -43.58 -48.03 17.40
CA ARG A 68 -44.02 -47.61 16.06
C ARG A 68 -42.83 -47.30 15.14
N THR A 69 -41.81 -46.63 15.68
CA THR A 69 -40.59 -46.29 14.95
C THR A 69 -39.79 -47.55 14.63
N ALA A 70 -39.66 -48.48 15.57
CA ALA A 70 -38.96 -49.75 15.36
C ALA A 70 -39.68 -50.68 14.36
N LEU A 71 -41.01 -50.75 14.39
CA LEU A 71 -41.80 -51.62 13.50
C LEU A 71 -41.94 -51.06 12.07
N PHE A 72 -41.99 -49.74 11.90
CA PHE A 72 -42.33 -49.13 10.61
C PHE A 72 -41.27 -48.18 10.01
N HIS A 73 -40.29 -47.71 10.79
CA HIS A 73 -39.35 -46.65 10.39
C HIS A 73 -37.87 -47.05 10.49
N ILE A 74 -37.56 -48.35 10.63
CA ILE A 74 -36.17 -48.81 10.72
C ILE A 74 -35.37 -48.53 9.44
N ASP A 75 -36.03 -48.59 8.28
CA ASP A 75 -35.41 -48.30 6.98
C ASP A 75 -35.16 -46.80 6.80
N SER A 76 -36.07 -45.92 7.26
CA SER A 76 -35.86 -44.47 7.21
C SER A 76 -34.74 -44.05 8.17
N LEU A 77 -34.71 -44.60 9.38
CA LEU A 77 -33.66 -44.27 10.36
C LEU A 77 -32.27 -44.73 9.88
N ARG A 78 -32.16 -45.90 9.23
CA ARG A 78 -30.91 -46.34 8.60
C ARG A 78 -30.48 -45.41 7.48
N ARG A 79 -31.42 -44.99 6.61
CA ARG A 79 -31.14 -44.02 5.55
C ARG A 79 -30.70 -42.67 6.09
N ASP A 80 -31.31 -42.19 7.17
CA ASP A 80 -30.95 -40.91 7.79
C ASP A 80 -29.54 -40.98 8.39
N ILE A 81 -29.18 -42.09 9.04
CA ILE A 81 -27.81 -42.31 9.53
C ILE A 81 -26.81 -42.35 8.37
N GLU A 82 -27.13 -43.06 7.28
CA GLU A 82 -26.27 -43.11 6.09
C GLU A 82 -26.12 -41.73 5.43
N ASN A 83 -27.22 -40.98 5.31
CA ASN A 83 -27.23 -39.63 4.75
C ASN A 83 -26.41 -38.66 5.60
N LEU A 84 -26.65 -38.64 6.91
CA LEU A 84 -25.89 -37.81 7.85
C LEU A 84 -24.41 -38.17 7.82
N HIS A 85 -24.07 -39.45 7.76
CA HIS A 85 -22.68 -39.89 7.69
C HIS A 85 -22.00 -39.51 6.37
N ASN A 86 -22.75 -39.52 5.26
CA ASN A 86 -22.28 -39.06 3.96
C ASN A 86 -22.14 -37.53 3.93
N GLU A 87 -23.07 -36.80 4.55
CA GLU A 87 -23.03 -35.34 4.68
C GLU A 87 -21.84 -34.91 5.54
N THR A 88 -21.62 -35.52 6.71
CA THR A 88 -20.46 -35.22 7.56
C THR A 88 -19.14 -35.48 6.84
N ARG A 89 -19.04 -36.58 6.09
CA ARG A 89 -17.86 -36.88 5.25
C ARG A 89 -17.66 -35.83 4.15
N GLY A 90 -18.75 -35.41 3.50
CA GLY A 90 -18.70 -34.35 2.49
C GLY A 90 -18.24 -33.02 3.07
N LEU A 91 -18.79 -32.61 4.22
CA LEU A 91 -18.39 -31.40 4.93
C LEU A 91 -16.93 -31.45 5.39
N GLU A 92 -16.44 -32.59 5.88
CA GLU A 92 -15.02 -32.76 6.25
C GLU A 92 -14.10 -32.62 5.05
N GLN A 93 -14.47 -33.20 3.90
CA GLN A 93 -13.71 -33.05 2.65
C GLN A 93 -13.66 -31.60 2.18
N VAL A 94 -14.80 -30.90 2.18
CA VAL A 94 -14.89 -29.49 1.80
C VAL A 94 -14.09 -28.62 2.76
N LYS A 95 -14.16 -28.89 4.06
CA LYS A 95 -13.36 -28.18 5.06
C LYS A 95 -11.86 -28.38 4.81
N GLN A 96 -11.42 -29.60 4.52
CA GLN A 96 -10.01 -29.89 4.22
C GLN A 96 -9.55 -29.17 2.94
N GLN A 97 -10.40 -29.13 1.91
CA GLN A 97 -10.12 -28.39 0.67
C GLN A 97 -9.98 -26.88 0.95
N LEU A 98 -10.91 -26.28 1.69
CA LEU A 98 -10.87 -24.87 2.08
C LEU A 98 -9.64 -24.54 2.93
N GLU A 99 -9.23 -25.43 3.85
CA GLU A 99 -8.01 -25.23 4.64
C GLU A 99 -6.76 -25.27 3.76
N ASN A 100 -6.69 -26.20 2.80
CA ASN A 100 -5.59 -26.28 1.85
C ASN A 100 -5.53 -25.04 0.94
N GLU A 101 -6.68 -24.61 0.41
CA GLU A 101 -6.81 -23.41 -0.42
C GLU A 101 -6.42 -22.15 0.38
N LYS A 102 -6.87 -22.02 1.63
CA LYS A 102 -6.44 -20.93 2.53
C LYS A 102 -4.93 -20.91 2.74
N VAL A 103 -4.30 -22.07 2.93
CA VAL A 103 -2.83 -22.17 3.07
C VAL A 103 -2.13 -21.74 1.79
N GLU A 104 -2.64 -22.14 0.62
CA GLU A 104 -2.11 -21.73 -0.68
C GLU A 104 -2.25 -20.21 -0.91
N LEU A 105 -3.44 -19.64 -0.68
CA LEU A 105 -3.65 -18.20 -0.77
C LEU A 105 -2.74 -17.42 0.19
N THR A 106 -2.54 -17.93 1.42
CA THR A 106 -1.67 -17.27 2.39
C THR A 106 -0.21 -17.26 1.90
N LYS A 107 0.27 -18.36 1.33
CA LYS A 107 1.60 -18.44 0.70
C LYS A 107 1.72 -17.50 -0.50
N ASP A 108 0.68 -17.39 -1.31
CA ASP A 108 0.66 -16.48 -2.45
C ASP A 108 0.71 -15.02 -2.01
N VAL A 109 -0.08 -14.64 -1.00
CA VAL A 109 -0.01 -13.29 -0.41
C VAL A 109 1.37 -12.99 0.14
N GLU A 110 2.02 -13.93 0.82
CA GLU A 110 3.37 -13.75 1.37
C GLU A 110 4.44 -13.63 0.26
N ARG A 111 4.32 -14.42 -0.80
CA ARG A 111 5.16 -14.34 -2.01
C ARG A 111 4.97 -13.02 -2.76
N LEU A 112 3.72 -12.57 -2.90
CA LEU A 112 3.40 -11.29 -3.53
C LEU A 112 3.93 -10.12 -2.69
N THR A 113 3.70 -10.15 -1.37
CA THR A 113 4.16 -9.11 -0.45
C THR A 113 5.69 -9.01 -0.41
N SER A 114 6.40 -10.15 -0.40
CA SER A 114 7.86 -10.15 -0.49
C SER A 114 8.37 -9.66 -1.85
N THR A 115 7.72 -10.03 -2.95
CA THR A 115 8.03 -9.52 -4.29
C THR A 115 7.83 -8.00 -4.39
N VAL A 116 6.72 -7.49 -3.86
CA VAL A 116 6.42 -6.04 -3.81
C VAL A 116 7.45 -5.31 -2.95
N ARG A 117 7.79 -5.82 -1.76
CA ARG A 117 8.79 -5.20 -0.88
C ARG A 117 10.17 -5.14 -1.52
N ILE A 118 10.60 -6.20 -2.23
CA ILE A 118 11.86 -6.23 -2.98
C ILE A 118 11.83 -5.20 -4.13
N LYS A 119 10.70 -5.03 -4.81
CA LYS A 119 10.51 -3.99 -5.83
C LYS A 119 10.52 -2.57 -5.25
N GLU A 120 10.00 -2.36 -4.04
CA GLU A 120 9.84 -1.03 -3.46
C GLU A 120 11.07 -0.49 -2.73
N THR A 121 11.95 -1.36 -2.21
CA THR A 121 13.10 -0.93 -1.37
C THR A 121 14.47 -1.38 -1.85
N GLY A 122 14.57 -2.16 -2.93
CA GLY A 122 15.82 -2.80 -3.32
C GLY A 122 16.84 -1.92 -4.06
N ASN A 123 16.43 -1.14 -5.09
CA ASN A 123 17.39 -0.52 -6.02
C ASN A 123 16.78 0.65 -6.83
N VAL A 124 15.97 1.52 -6.23
CA VAL A 124 15.47 2.72 -6.94
C VAL A 124 16.66 3.64 -7.25
N VAL A 125 17.04 3.75 -8.53
CA VAL A 125 18.21 4.54 -8.96
C VAL A 125 17.86 5.95 -9.40
N PHE A 126 16.61 6.15 -9.86
CA PHE A 126 16.00 7.43 -10.15
C PHE A 126 14.59 7.43 -9.55
N ARG A 127 14.24 8.48 -8.82
CA ARG A 127 12.87 8.64 -8.33
C ARG A 127 12.03 9.41 -9.32
N LYS A 128 10.72 9.26 -9.20
CA LYS A 128 9.75 10.12 -9.87
C LYS A 128 10.12 11.60 -9.65
N ASP A 129 9.99 12.38 -10.73
CA ASP A 129 10.27 13.82 -10.80
C ASP A 129 11.76 14.19 -10.69
N GLU A 130 12.67 13.21 -10.54
CA GLU A 130 14.10 13.47 -10.55
C GLU A 130 14.58 13.90 -11.95
N PRO A 131 15.41 14.96 -12.05
CA PRO A 131 15.99 15.38 -13.32
C PRO A 131 17.02 14.37 -13.83
N LEU A 132 16.71 13.77 -14.97
CA LEU A 132 17.60 12.87 -15.71
C LEU A 132 18.64 13.67 -16.50
N SER A 133 18.23 14.78 -17.12
CA SER A 133 19.13 15.69 -17.84
C SER A 133 18.47 17.06 -17.95
N VAL A 134 19.27 18.12 -18.03
CA VAL A 134 18.81 19.51 -18.15
C VAL A 134 19.73 20.25 -19.12
N VAL A 135 19.14 21.09 -19.97
CA VAL A 135 19.88 22.01 -20.85
C VAL A 135 19.20 23.38 -20.86
N VAL A 136 20.01 24.44 -20.91
CA VAL A 136 19.54 25.80 -21.15
C VAL A 136 19.73 26.11 -22.63
N VAL A 137 18.63 26.46 -23.29
CA VAL A 137 18.60 26.86 -24.70
C VAL A 137 18.43 28.37 -24.77
N GLU A 138 19.48 29.05 -25.23
CA GLU A 138 19.44 30.50 -25.43
C GLU A 138 18.39 30.92 -26.46
N SER A 139 17.81 32.10 -26.25
CA SER A 139 16.89 32.75 -27.17
C SER A 139 17.52 33.03 -28.54
N ASN A 140 16.66 33.25 -29.55
CA ASN A 140 17.06 33.58 -30.93
C ASN A 140 17.78 32.48 -31.72
N LYS A 141 17.82 31.25 -31.22
CA LYS A 141 18.32 30.09 -31.97
C LYS A 141 17.30 29.61 -33.00
N SER A 142 17.79 29.18 -34.16
CA SER A 142 16.94 28.55 -35.16
C SER A 142 16.40 27.21 -34.66
N SER A 143 15.25 26.76 -35.18
CA SER A 143 14.67 25.46 -34.82
C SER A 143 15.66 24.28 -35.03
N SER A 144 16.54 24.37 -36.03
CA SER A 144 17.60 23.38 -36.27
C SER A 144 18.66 23.36 -35.15
N GLU A 145 19.09 24.53 -34.67
CA GLU A 145 20.05 24.65 -33.57
C GLU A 145 19.43 24.18 -32.25
N VAL A 146 18.17 24.53 -32.00
CA VAL A 146 17.42 24.03 -30.84
C VAL A 146 17.32 22.51 -30.89
N MET A 147 17.00 21.93 -32.04
CA MET A 147 16.95 20.47 -32.21
C MET A 147 18.31 19.80 -31.94
N LYS A 148 19.43 20.45 -32.28
CA LYS A 148 20.76 19.96 -31.95
C LYS A 148 20.99 19.93 -30.44
N GLU A 149 20.58 20.97 -29.71
CA GLU A 149 20.69 21.01 -28.24
C GLU A 149 19.79 20.00 -27.55
N LEU A 150 18.55 19.85 -28.02
CA LEU A 150 17.67 18.76 -27.58
C LEU A 150 18.29 17.39 -27.86
N THR A 151 19.00 17.25 -28.97
CA THR A 151 19.70 16.00 -29.29
C THR A 151 20.79 15.71 -28.26
N THR A 152 21.60 16.72 -27.93
CA THR A 152 22.61 16.62 -26.87
C THR A 152 22.01 16.32 -25.50
N LEU A 153 20.85 16.91 -25.17
CA LEU A 153 20.11 16.64 -23.94
C LEU A 153 19.78 15.14 -23.79
N ILE A 154 19.26 14.51 -24.84
CA ILE A 154 18.93 13.08 -24.84
C ILE A 154 20.18 12.22 -24.71
N ILE A 155 21.26 12.53 -25.43
CA ILE A 155 22.52 11.78 -25.31
C ILE A 155 23.05 11.82 -23.86
N ASN A 156 23.01 12.99 -23.24
CA ASN A 156 23.43 13.15 -21.84
C ASN A 156 22.51 12.39 -20.88
N LEU A 157 21.20 12.41 -21.15
CA LEU A 157 20.21 11.63 -20.41
C LEU A 157 20.50 10.13 -20.50
N THR A 158 20.62 9.57 -21.71
CA THR A 158 20.81 8.13 -21.89
C THR A 158 22.13 7.69 -21.26
N ALA A 159 23.20 8.49 -21.39
CA ALA A 159 24.48 8.22 -20.75
C ALA A 159 24.40 8.25 -19.21
N LYS A 160 23.69 9.21 -18.61
CA LYS A 160 23.50 9.27 -17.13
C LYS A 160 22.70 8.04 -16.65
N VAL A 161 21.62 7.73 -17.33
CA VAL A 161 20.71 6.62 -16.99
C VAL A 161 21.43 5.27 -17.11
N ARG A 162 22.18 5.05 -18.20
CA ARG A 162 22.98 3.84 -18.44
C ARG A 162 24.07 3.65 -17.38
N ARG A 163 24.77 4.72 -16.97
CA ARG A 163 25.78 4.66 -15.89
C ARG A 163 25.21 4.23 -14.54
N ARG A 164 23.93 4.47 -14.30
CA ARG A 164 23.23 4.07 -13.07
C ARG A 164 22.62 2.67 -13.16
N GLY A 165 22.93 1.92 -14.22
CA GLY A 165 22.52 0.53 -14.39
C GLY A 165 21.12 0.33 -14.94
N VAL A 166 20.51 1.35 -15.53
CA VAL A 166 19.20 1.26 -16.20
C VAL A 166 19.41 0.95 -17.68
N ASN A 167 18.61 0.05 -18.22
CA ASN A 167 18.61 -0.29 -19.63
C ASN A 167 17.93 0.83 -20.42
N VAL A 168 18.56 1.33 -21.48
CA VAL A 168 18.01 2.41 -22.31
C VAL A 168 17.88 1.88 -23.74
N GLN A 169 16.79 2.23 -24.41
CA GLN A 169 16.63 1.93 -25.84
C GLN A 169 17.73 2.63 -26.63
N ASP A 170 17.96 2.19 -27.87
CA ASP A 170 18.87 2.91 -28.77
C ASP A 170 18.44 4.37 -28.88
N GLU A 171 19.41 5.29 -28.88
CA GLU A 171 19.12 6.71 -28.97
C GLU A 171 18.26 7.03 -30.20
N ILE A 172 18.48 6.37 -31.34
CA ILE A 172 17.73 6.56 -32.59
C ILE A 172 16.25 6.18 -32.41
N ASP A 173 15.99 5.06 -31.74
CA ASP A 173 14.63 4.60 -31.47
C ASP A 173 13.90 5.56 -30.52
N PHE A 174 14.61 6.03 -29.48
CA PHE A 174 14.08 7.03 -28.56
C PHE A 174 13.72 8.35 -29.27
N PHE A 175 14.59 8.85 -30.15
CA PHE A 175 14.27 10.05 -30.96
C PHE A 175 13.08 9.82 -31.88
N THR A 176 13.02 8.66 -32.52
CA THR A 176 11.94 8.34 -33.46
C THR A 176 10.59 8.29 -32.74
N ALA A 177 10.54 7.66 -31.56
CA ALA A 177 9.34 7.60 -30.73
C ALA A 177 8.87 8.99 -30.23
N ASN A 178 9.80 9.91 -29.97
CA ASN A 178 9.51 11.24 -29.41
C ASN A 178 9.57 12.38 -30.44
N ARG A 179 9.67 12.08 -31.74
CA ARG A 179 9.97 13.06 -32.79
C ARG A 179 8.97 14.21 -32.88
N GLU A 180 7.67 13.90 -32.88
CA GLU A 180 6.58 14.90 -32.89
C GLU A 180 6.70 15.86 -31.71
N GLN A 181 6.89 15.33 -30.51
CA GLN A 181 7.03 16.12 -29.29
C GLN A 181 8.28 17.00 -29.31
N LEU A 182 9.44 16.45 -29.73
CA LEU A 182 10.69 17.22 -29.82
C LEU A 182 10.61 18.33 -30.87
N ASN A 183 10.00 18.06 -32.02
CA ASN A 183 9.77 19.08 -33.05
C ASN A 183 8.86 20.21 -32.54
N GLY A 184 7.77 19.85 -31.84
CA GLY A 184 6.86 20.81 -31.22
C GLY A 184 7.57 21.67 -30.17
N MET A 185 8.40 21.06 -29.33
CA MET A 185 9.23 21.77 -28.36
C MET A 185 10.22 22.70 -29.04
N ALA A 186 10.93 22.25 -30.08
CA ALA A 186 11.90 23.07 -30.78
C ALA A 186 11.26 24.27 -31.48
N ALA A 187 10.09 24.09 -32.10
CA ALA A 187 9.34 25.21 -32.67
C ALA A 187 8.89 26.22 -31.59
N HIS A 188 8.43 25.74 -30.44
CA HIS A 188 8.04 26.61 -29.35
C HIS A 188 9.22 27.37 -28.73
N ILE A 189 10.36 26.70 -28.50
CA ILE A 189 11.59 27.33 -28.00
C ILE A 189 12.13 28.36 -29.01
N ALA A 190 12.17 28.02 -30.30
CA ALA A 190 12.67 28.92 -31.35
C ALA A 190 11.79 30.18 -31.54
N SER A 191 10.53 30.15 -31.10
CA SER A 191 9.64 31.31 -31.09
C SER A 191 9.68 32.10 -29.78
N SER A 192 10.40 31.61 -28.77
CA SER A 192 10.59 32.32 -27.49
C SER A 192 11.62 33.44 -27.64
N SER A 193 11.30 34.60 -27.05
CA SER A 193 12.24 35.72 -26.92
C SER A 193 13.11 35.65 -25.66
N GLN A 194 12.93 34.60 -24.85
CA GLN A 194 13.65 34.39 -23.59
C GLN A 194 14.34 33.04 -23.64
N ASP A 195 15.46 32.94 -22.93
CA ASP A 195 16.17 31.68 -22.75
C ASP A 195 15.23 30.67 -22.09
N MET A 196 15.24 29.44 -22.59
CA MET A 196 14.35 28.38 -22.16
C MET A 196 15.15 27.24 -21.56
N VAL A 197 14.67 26.71 -20.44
CA VAL A 197 15.24 25.50 -19.85
C VAL A 197 14.40 24.31 -20.26
N VAL A 198 15.09 23.29 -20.75
CA VAL A 198 14.51 22.00 -21.08
C VAL A 198 15.04 20.97 -20.10
N GLY A 199 14.14 20.48 -19.26
CA GLY A 199 14.41 19.39 -18.33
C GLY A 199 13.78 18.10 -18.81
N ALA A 200 14.53 17.01 -18.77
CA ALA A 200 14.00 15.67 -18.93
C ALA A 200 13.96 15.01 -17.56
N ILE A 201 12.76 14.71 -17.07
CA ILE A 201 12.49 14.20 -15.71
C ILE A 201 11.89 12.80 -15.76
N ALA A 202 12.20 11.99 -14.74
CA ALA A 202 11.63 10.66 -14.61
C ALA A 202 10.12 10.74 -14.35
N ALA A 203 9.30 10.07 -15.18
CA ALA A 203 7.84 10.06 -14.97
C ALA A 203 7.42 9.17 -13.79
N GLU A 204 8.26 8.20 -13.43
CA GLU A 204 8.04 7.20 -12.38
C GLU A 204 9.36 6.81 -11.70
N ASN A 205 9.28 6.01 -10.65
CA ASN A 205 10.47 5.44 -10.03
C ASN A 205 11.08 4.39 -10.96
N ILE A 206 12.41 4.43 -11.15
CA ILE A 206 13.14 3.51 -12.03
C ILE A 206 14.16 2.76 -11.19
N ASN A 207 14.14 1.43 -11.28
CA ASN A 207 15.10 0.57 -10.60
C ASN A 207 16.31 0.23 -11.48
N ALA A 208 17.43 -0.12 -10.83
CA ALA A 208 18.57 -0.70 -11.55
C ALA A 208 18.15 -1.98 -12.28
N GLY A 209 18.57 -2.12 -13.54
CA GLY A 209 18.25 -3.24 -14.42
C GLY A 209 16.91 -3.13 -15.16
N GLU A 210 16.05 -2.16 -14.81
CA GLU A 210 14.82 -1.89 -15.55
C GLU A 210 15.09 -1.17 -16.86
N GLN A 211 14.14 -1.26 -17.78
CA GLN A 211 14.12 -0.46 -19.00
C GLN A 211 13.67 0.97 -18.65
N LEU A 212 14.34 1.98 -19.23
CA LEU A 212 13.89 3.36 -19.16
C LEU A 212 12.49 3.45 -19.76
N GLY A 213 11.51 3.76 -18.90
CA GLY A 213 10.14 4.01 -19.28
C GLY A 213 9.94 5.40 -19.88
N ASN A 214 8.75 5.96 -19.65
CA ASN A 214 8.41 7.27 -20.20
C ASN A 214 9.23 8.39 -19.53
N VAL A 215 9.78 9.27 -20.36
CA VAL A 215 10.46 10.49 -19.92
C VAL A 215 9.49 11.65 -20.09
N ARG A 216 9.30 12.44 -19.04
CA ARG A 216 8.52 13.67 -19.11
C ARG A 216 9.46 14.83 -19.39
N PHE A 217 9.12 15.66 -20.37
CA PHE A 217 9.88 16.87 -20.66
C PHE A 217 9.16 18.08 -20.03
N ILE A 218 9.93 18.89 -19.32
CA ILE A 218 9.51 20.17 -18.79
C ILE A 218 10.20 21.29 -19.57
N LEU A 219 9.43 22.33 -19.86
CA LEU A 219 9.88 23.50 -20.60
C LEU A 219 9.49 24.73 -19.81
N LEU A 220 10.48 25.49 -19.34
CA LEU A 220 10.29 26.62 -18.44
C LEU A 220 11.18 27.80 -18.86
N PRO A 221 10.74 29.05 -18.71
CA PRO A 221 11.61 30.22 -18.92
C PRO A 221 12.81 30.19 -17.96
N ASN A 222 14.00 30.48 -18.47
CA ASN A 222 15.23 30.58 -17.69
C ASN A 222 15.34 31.98 -17.05
N ASN A 223 14.49 32.25 -16.06
CA ASN A 223 14.49 33.55 -15.41
C ASN A 223 15.70 33.71 -14.48
N LEU A 224 16.32 34.89 -14.54
CA LEU A 224 17.33 35.32 -13.57
C LEU A 224 16.65 35.59 -12.23
N ILE A 225 17.06 34.88 -11.19
CA ILE A 225 16.48 34.95 -9.85
C ILE A 225 17.28 35.91 -8.98
N PHE A 226 18.61 35.77 -9.02
CA PHE A 226 19.53 36.63 -8.30
C PHE A 226 20.63 37.13 -9.24
N ARG A 227 20.99 38.40 -9.12
CA ARG A 227 22.20 38.94 -9.74
C ARG A 227 23.42 38.60 -8.91
N LYS A 228 24.58 38.55 -9.55
CA LYS A 228 25.87 38.46 -8.87
C LYS A 228 25.97 39.42 -7.68
N ASP A 229 26.47 38.90 -6.57
CA ASP A 229 26.66 39.57 -5.27
C ASP A 229 25.37 39.99 -4.55
N GLN A 230 24.19 39.64 -5.08
CA GLN A 230 22.91 39.91 -4.45
C GLN A 230 22.75 39.09 -3.17
N GLU A 231 22.29 39.76 -2.11
CA GLU A 231 21.89 39.13 -0.86
C GLU A 231 20.60 38.32 -1.05
N ILE A 232 20.65 37.06 -0.61
CA ILE A 232 19.48 36.18 -0.53
C ILE A 232 18.75 36.42 0.79
N ALA A 233 19.50 36.42 1.90
CA ALA A 233 18.98 36.59 3.25
C ALA A 233 20.10 37.01 4.21
N SER A 234 19.73 37.65 5.31
CA SER A 234 20.62 37.96 6.43
C SER A 234 19.98 37.66 7.78
N ILE A 235 20.81 37.29 8.76
CA ILE A 235 20.39 37.03 10.13
C ILE A 235 21.43 37.56 11.12
N GLN A 236 20.97 38.09 12.25
CA GLN A 236 21.86 38.43 13.36
C GLN A 236 22.16 37.17 14.18
N ILE A 237 23.45 36.87 14.38
CA ILE A 237 23.91 35.72 15.16
C ILE A 237 24.78 36.19 16.32
N ASP A 238 24.53 35.62 17.49
CA ASP A 238 25.38 35.83 18.67
C ASP A 238 26.27 34.61 18.91
N GLY A 239 27.56 34.74 18.57
CA GLY A 239 28.57 33.71 18.76
C GLY A 239 28.87 33.39 20.24
N ARG A 240 28.38 34.19 21.19
CA ARG A 240 28.57 33.95 22.63
C ARG A 240 27.65 32.85 23.16
N LEU A 241 26.55 32.56 22.46
CA LEU A 241 25.57 31.53 22.81
C LEU A 241 26.15 30.11 22.81
N SER A 242 25.40 29.14 23.35
CA SER A 242 25.81 27.74 23.31
C SER A 242 25.88 27.21 21.86
N ARG A 243 26.72 26.19 21.61
CA ARG A 243 26.82 25.55 20.28
C ARG A 243 25.45 25.04 19.78
N GLY A 244 24.62 24.53 20.69
CA GLY A 244 23.27 24.07 20.36
C GLY A 244 22.34 25.21 19.94
N GLU A 245 22.44 26.39 20.57
CA GLU A 245 21.68 27.58 20.16
C GLU A 245 22.16 28.12 18.82
N ILE A 246 23.47 28.23 18.61
CA ILE A 246 24.05 28.64 17.33
C ILE A 246 23.59 27.70 16.21
N ALA A 247 23.63 26.39 16.43
CA ALA A 247 23.17 25.40 15.47
C ALA A 247 21.67 25.55 15.16
N ARG A 248 20.82 25.83 16.16
CA ARG A 248 19.38 26.08 15.92
C ARG A 248 19.16 27.34 15.10
N ASN A 249 19.81 28.45 15.46
CA ASN A 249 19.67 29.73 14.74
C ASN A 249 20.15 29.60 13.29
N LEU A 250 21.29 28.92 13.09
CA LEU A 250 21.83 28.68 11.75
C LEU A 250 20.93 27.76 10.92
N LYS A 251 20.36 26.71 11.53
CA LYS A 251 19.38 25.85 10.85
C LYS A 251 18.15 26.64 10.41
N GLN A 252 17.60 27.47 11.30
CA GLN A 252 16.45 28.30 11.00
C GLN A 252 16.75 29.26 9.83
N PHE A 253 17.90 29.91 9.85
CA PHE A 253 18.34 30.77 8.76
C PHE A 253 18.41 30.03 7.41
N MET A 254 18.96 28.82 7.39
CA MET A 254 19.04 28.01 6.18
C MET A 254 17.65 27.58 5.68
N ASP A 255 16.72 27.26 6.59
CA ASP A 255 15.34 26.92 6.23
C ASP A 255 14.59 28.14 5.66
N GLU A 256 14.76 29.33 6.24
CA GLU A 256 14.19 30.60 5.75
C GLU A 256 14.76 31.00 4.38
N MET A 257 16.08 30.93 4.22
CA MET A 257 16.76 31.14 2.94
C MET A 257 16.21 30.19 1.87
N ASN A 258 16.04 28.91 2.20
CA ASN A 258 15.47 27.93 1.27
C ASN A 258 14.04 28.30 0.87
N GLN A 259 13.20 28.73 1.81
CA GLN A 259 11.82 29.16 1.53
C GLN A 259 11.77 30.38 0.59
N GLU A 260 12.63 31.39 0.81
CA GLU A 260 12.66 32.59 -0.04
C GLU A 260 13.09 32.23 -1.47
N VAL A 261 14.06 31.33 -1.61
CA VAL A 261 14.51 30.84 -2.91
C VAL A 261 13.41 30.06 -3.66
N VAL A 262 12.62 29.21 -2.97
CA VAL A 262 11.44 28.55 -3.59
C VAL A 262 10.45 29.59 -4.08
N LYS A 263 10.13 30.57 -3.23
CA LYS A 263 9.13 31.60 -3.49
C LYS A 263 9.47 32.43 -4.72
N LEU A 264 10.76 32.70 -4.95
CA LEU A 264 11.24 33.43 -6.12
C LEU A 264 11.24 32.59 -7.41
N GLY A 265 10.91 31.29 -7.33
CA GLY A 265 10.68 30.44 -8.49
C GLY A 265 11.86 29.54 -8.88
N MET A 266 12.86 29.35 -8.01
CA MET A 266 13.83 28.27 -8.22
C MET A 266 13.13 26.92 -8.04
N ILE A 267 13.55 25.90 -8.81
CA ILE A 267 13.03 24.51 -8.71
C ILE A 267 13.83 23.65 -7.73
N ALA A 268 13.20 23.22 -6.64
CA ALA A 268 13.88 22.46 -5.58
C ALA A 268 14.18 21.02 -6.03
N ASN A 269 15.24 20.41 -5.50
CA ASN A 269 15.47 18.99 -5.70
C ASN A 269 14.35 18.18 -5.00
N PRO A 270 13.56 17.35 -5.72
CA PRO A 270 12.44 16.61 -5.15
C PRO A 270 12.84 15.62 -4.04
N LEU A 271 14.11 15.18 -4.02
CA LEU A 271 14.63 14.21 -3.06
C LEU A 271 14.99 14.84 -1.72
N THR A 272 15.51 16.07 -1.74
CA THR A 272 16.03 16.75 -0.54
C THR A 272 15.14 17.88 -0.07
N GLY A 273 14.19 18.34 -0.90
CA GLY A 273 13.39 19.55 -0.65
C GLY A 273 14.25 20.82 -0.58
N ARG A 274 15.48 20.76 -1.08
CA ARG A 274 16.51 21.80 -0.97
C ARG A 274 17.10 22.12 -2.33
N PHE A 275 17.63 23.34 -2.46
CA PHE A 275 18.40 23.76 -3.63
C PHE A 275 19.88 23.51 -3.39
N GLY A 276 20.56 22.97 -4.41
CA GLY A 276 21.99 22.65 -4.32
C GLY A 276 22.33 21.39 -3.53
N ASP A 277 23.61 21.04 -3.56
CA ASP A 277 24.17 19.84 -2.92
C ASP A 277 24.43 20.13 -1.43
N LEU A 278 23.37 20.14 -0.62
CA LEU A 278 23.48 20.02 0.83
C LEU A 278 23.47 18.53 1.20
N SER A 279 24.43 17.77 0.65
CA SER A 279 24.69 16.37 1.00
C SER A 279 25.41 16.26 2.35
N SER A 280 25.68 15.02 2.78
CA SER A 280 26.42 14.70 4.01
C SER A 280 27.81 15.35 4.06
N ASP A 281 28.40 15.73 2.92
CA ASP A 281 29.66 16.47 2.87
C ASP A 281 29.49 17.94 3.32
N SER A 282 28.31 18.52 3.12
CA SER A 282 27.91 19.85 3.58
C SER A 282 27.58 19.88 5.08
N MET A 283 27.40 18.70 5.71
CA MET A 283 27.26 18.58 7.17
C MET A 283 28.58 18.87 7.90
N LEU A 284 29.74 18.54 7.29
CA LEU A 284 31.03 19.03 7.79
C LEU A 284 31.06 20.56 7.75
N SER A 285 30.61 21.17 6.64
CA SER A 285 30.53 22.64 6.53
C SER A 285 29.59 23.28 7.56
N PHE A 286 28.48 22.62 7.91
CA PHE A 286 27.56 23.11 8.94
C PHE A 286 28.21 23.10 10.34
N TYR A 287 28.86 22.00 10.73
CA TYR A 287 29.55 21.93 12.01
C TYR A 287 30.72 22.91 12.09
N ASP A 288 31.49 23.04 11.01
CA ASP A 288 32.59 23.99 10.89
C ASP A 288 32.09 25.43 10.98
N MET A 289 30.94 25.73 10.39
CA MET A 289 30.30 27.05 10.49
C MET A 289 29.88 27.34 11.93
N VAL A 290 29.26 26.39 12.65
CA VAL A 290 28.95 26.55 14.08
C VAL A 290 30.21 26.79 14.91
N ASN A 291 31.31 26.07 14.63
CA ASN A 291 32.59 26.28 15.32
C ASN A 291 33.16 27.68 15.06
N ARG A 292 33.20 28.11 13.80
CA ARG A 292 33.71 29.42 13.40
C ARG A 292 32.90 30.55 14.03
N ILE A 293 31.58 30.43 14.05
CA ILE A 293 30.69 31.36 14.74
C ILE A 293 31.01 31.42 16.25
N LYS A 294 31.26 30.26 16.87
CA LYS A 294 31.60 30.18 18.29
C LYS A 294 32.95 30.81 18.61
N GLU A 295 33.94 30.65 17.73
CA GLU A 295 35.28 31.24 17.87
C GLU A 295 35.27 32.76 17.76
N LEU A 296 34.39 33.32 16.91
CA LEU A 296 34.22 34.79 16.81
C LEU A 296 33.76 35.40 18.15
N ASN A 297 33.04 34.65 18.98
CA ASN A 297 32.60 35.02 20.33
C ASN A 297 31.99 36.44 20.44
N ARG A 298 31.25 36.87 19.41
CA ARG A 298 30.66 38.20 19.29
C ARG A 298 29.35 38.16 18.51
N GLN A 299 28.62 39.27 18.51
CA GLN A 299 27.47 39.47 17.64
C GLN A 299 27.93 39.95 16.26
N PHE A 300 27.31 39.42 15.21
CA PHE A 300 27.56 39.81 13.83
C PHE A 300 26.31 39.51 12.98
N ILE A 301 26.26 40.06 11.78
CA ILE A 301 25.26 39.76 10.77
C ILE A 301 25.85 38.72 9.81
N LEU A 302 25.19 37.58 9.69
CA LEU A 302 25.50 36.57 8.69
C LEU A 302 24.68 36.88 7.44
N ILE A 303 25.35 37.12 6.32
CA ILE A 303 24.72 37.43 5.04
C ILE A 303 24.98 36.27 4.07
N ALA A 304 23.91 35.71 3.52
CA ALA A 304 23.97 34.76 2.42
C ALA A 304 23.82 35.53 1.09
N ALA A 305 24.79 35.40 0.20
CA ALA A 305 24.77 36.05 -1.11
C ALA A 305 25.20 35.09 -2.22
N VAL A 306 24.72 35.35 -3.43
CA VAL A 306 25.13 34.59 -4.63
C VAL A 306 26.44 35.16 -5.19
N PRO A 307 27.44 34.31 -5.50
CA PRO A 307 28.71 34.78 -6.07
C PRO A 307 28.61 35.10 -7.57
N GLU A 308 27.52 34.71 -8.22
CA GLU A 308 27.27 34.81 -9.66
C GLU A 308 25.77 34.90 -9.96
N ASP A 309 25.43 35.29 -11.19
CA ASP A 309 24.05 35.32 -11.68
C ASP A 309 23.42 33.94 -11.54
N THR A 310 22.35 33.85 -10.75
CA THR A 310 21.67 32.59 -10.42
C THR A 310 20.30 32.57 -11.07
N TYR A 311 20.02 31.48 -11.79
CA TYR A 311 18.80 31.29 -12.56
C TYR A 311 17.86 30.27 -11.89
N ALA A 312 16.62 30.21 -12.37
CA ALA A 312 15.57 29.33 -11.84
C ALA A 312 15.98 27.83 -11.77
N ILE A 313 16.90 27.41 -12.66
CA ILE A 313 17.37 26.03 -12.76
C ILE A 313 18.90 26.01 -12.74
N GLY A 314 19.45 25.34 -11.72
CA GLY A 314 20.88 25.23 -11.48
C GLY A 314 21.19 24.99 -10.01
N PRO A 315 22.44 24.63 -9.65
CA PRO A 315 22.86 24.62 -8.25
C PRO A 315 22.84 26.04 -7.71
N LEU A 316 22.20 26.25 -6.56
CA LEU A 316 22.32 27.51 -5.83
C LEU A 316 23.68 27.53 -5.12
N ASN A 317 24.62 28.29 -5.66
CA ASN A 317 25.88 28.57 -5.00
C ASN A 317 25.68 29.71 -4.01
N VAL A 318 25.83 29.43 -2.71
CA VAL A 318 25.71 30.44 -1.65
C VAL A 318 27.07 30.70 -1.05
N THR A 319 27.42 31.97 -0.92
CA THR A 319 28.55 32.43 -0.13
C THR A 319 28.06 33.12 1.13
N PHE A 320 28.77 32.90 2.24
CA PHE A 320 28.45 33.53 3.51
C PHE A 320 29.48 34.60 3.84
N ARG A 321 29.02 35.80 4.16
CA ARG A 321 29.84 36.92 4.63
C ARG A 321 29.43 37.30 6.05
N PHE A 322 30.41 37.71 6.85
CA PHE A 322 30.21 38.17 8.22
C PHE A 322 30.39 39.69 8.24
N GLU A 323 29.34 40.42 8.57
CA GLU A 323 29.41 41.87 8.79
C GLU A 323 29.32 42.18 10.28
N GLU A 324 30.14 43.12 10.74
CA GLU A 324 30.00 43.62 12.11
C GLU A 324 28.67 44.36 12.23
N THR A 325 28.00 44.19 13.38
CA THR A 325 26.82 44.99 13.72
C THR A 325 27.30 46.43 13.99
N GLY A 326 27.56 47.18 12.93
CA GLY A 326 28.00 48.56 13.00
C GLY A 326 26.86 49.43 13.49
N GLU A 327 27.09 50.14 14.60
CA GLU A 327 26.44 51.42 14.85
C GLU A 327 26.47 52.24 13.55
N ARG A 328 25.33 52.79 13.17
CA ARG A 328 25.23 53.80 12.11
C ARG A 328 26.21 54.93 12.45
N ILE A 329 27.39 54.93 11.84
CA ILE A 329 28.21 56.13 11.77
C ILE A 329 27.48 57.03 10.77
N PHE A 330 26.69 57.96 11.29
CA PHE A 330 26.25 59.13 10.54
C PHE A 330 27.50 59.78 9.95
N SER A 331 27.71 59.67 8.64
CA SER A 331 28.62 60.57 7.96
C SER A 331 27.94 61.94 7.85
N THR A 332 28.28 62.84 8.77
CA THR A 332 28.10 64.27 8.51
C THR A 332 29.09 64.66 7.41
N GLN A 333 28.59 64.93 6.20
CA GLN A 333 29.29 65.81 5.27
C GLN A 333 28.84 67.26 5.51
N PRO A 334 29.72 68.24 5.28
CA PRO A 334 29.58 69.61 5.78
C PRO A 334 28.55 70.38 4.97
N GLY A 335 27.78 71.24 5.64
CA GLY A 335 26.94 72.22 4.97
C GLY A 335 27.79 73.14 4.10
N GLN A 336 27.54 73.11 2.79
CA GLN A 336 27.73 74.28 1.95
C GLN A 336 26.64 75.28 2.36
N ILE A 337 27.07 76.35 3.04
CA ILE A 337 26.32 77.58 3.10
C ILE A 337 26.66 78.30 1.80
N ASP A 338 25.69 78.38 0.89
CA ASP A 338 25.63 79.40 -0.15
C ASP A 338 25.60 80.75 0.57
N ASP A 339 26.69 81.51 0.48
CA ASP A 339 26.68 82.94 0.77
C ASP A 339 26.67 83.66 -0.58
N ASN A 340 25.46 83.93 -1.06
CA ASN A 340 25.21 84.98 -2.04
C ASN A 340 25.25 86.31 -1.29
N SER A 341 26.27 87.11 -1.55
CA SER A 341 26.22 88.56 -1.35
C SER A 341 27.01 89.26 -2.45
N ASP A 342 26.27 89.73 -3.45
CA ASP A 342 26.30 91.08 -4.03
C ASP A 342 27.65 91.80 -4.25
N GLU A 343 27.86 92.11 -5.55
CA GLU A 343 28.28 93.39 -6.13
C GLU A 343 29.22 94.33 -5.33
N GLU A 344 30.46 94.51 -5.80
CA GLU A 344 30.97 95.74 -6.48
C GLU A 344 32.45 95.59 -6.93
#